data_AF-X7YHP2-F1
#
_entry.id   AF-X7YHP2-F1
#
_cell.length_a   1.000
_cell.length_b   1.000
_cell.length_c   1.000
_cell.angle_alpha   90.00
_cell.angle_beta   90.00
_cell.angle_gamma   90.00
#
_symmetry.space_group_name_H-M   'P 1'
#
loop_
_entity.id
_entity.type
_entity.pdbx_description
1 polymer ?
#
loop_
_entity_poly.entity_id
_entity_poly.type
_entity_poly.pdbx_seq_one_letter_code
_entity_poly.pdbx_strand_id
1 'polypeptide(L)'
;MIQVEAPPSVASGLQRIGRAGHQVGEISRGVLFPKHRTDLIGCAVAAQRMLAGQIEAMRVPTNPLDILAQHTVAAAALEPLDADRWFDTVRRSASFATLPRSAFEAVLDLLSGKYPSTEFAELRPGSSTTATAAS
;
A
#
# COMPACT_ATOMS: atom_id res chain seq x y z
N MET A 1 -11.64 -16.81 -17.90
CA MET A 1 -11.05 -15.44 -17.93
C MET A 1 -9.81 -15.47 -18.81
N ILE A 2 -9.56 -14.42 -19.60
CA ILE A 2 -8.35 -14.29 -20.42
C ILE A 2 -7.55 -13.11 -19.87
N GLN A 3 -6.29 -13.36 -19.55
CA GLN A 3 -5.32 -12.39 -19.06
C GLN A 3 -4.32 -12.11 -20.19
N VAL A 4 -4.41 -10.94 -20.80
CA VAL A 4 -3.40 -10.48 -21.76
C VAL A 4 -2.26 -9.84 -20.98
N GLU A 5 -1.02 -10.22 -21.29
CA GLU A 5 0.20 -9.85 -20.56
C GLU A 5 0.30 -10.46 -19.16
N ALA A 6 1.51 -10.60 -18.62
CA ALA A 6 1.71 -10.98 -17.24
C ALA A 6 0.91 -10.06 -16.30
N PRO A 7 0.20 -10.59 -15.28
CA PRO A 7 -0.49 -9.76 -14.33
C PRO A 7 0.53 -8.91 -13.54
N PRO A 8 0.18 -7.70 -13.09
CA PRO A 8 1.09 -6.84 -12.32
C PRO A 8 1.47 -7.45 -10.96
N SER A 9 0.69 -8.41 -10.47
CA SER A 9 1.00 -9.24 -9.31
C SER A 9 0.31 -10.60 -9.39
N VAL A 10 0.84 -11.61 -8.70
CA VAL A 10 0.23 -12.93 -8.56
C VAL A 10 -1.15 -12.82 -7.91
N ALA A 11 -1.26 -12.00 -6.85
CA ALA A 11 -2.53 -11.74 -6.19
C ALA A 11 -3.61 -11.19 -7.15
N SER A 12 -3.25 -10.21 -7.99
CA SER A 12 -4.19 -9.64 -8.98
C SER A 12 -4.59 -10.65 -10.06
N GLY A 13 -3.68 -11.56 -10.43
CA GLY A 13 -3.96 -12.66 -11.35
C GLY A 13 -5.00 -13.62 -10.76
N LEU A 14 -4.77 -14.08 -9.52
CA LEU A 14 -5.70 -14.95 -8.79
C LEU A 14 -7.08 -14.31 -8.63
N GLN A 15 -7.15 -13.04 -8.22
CA GLN A 15 -8.41 -12.34 -8.05
C GLN A 15 -9.21 -12.21 -9.35
N ARG A 16 -8.54 -11.95 -10.48
CA ARG A 16 -9.20 -11.84 -11.78
C ARG A 16 -9.65 -13.19 -12.31
N ILE A 17 -8.80 -14.22 -12.24
CA ILE A 17 -9.12 -15.57 -12.71
C ILE A 17 -10.19 -16.22 -11.81
N GLY A 18 -10.18 -15.95 -10.51
CA GLY A 18 -11.18 -16.42 -9.55
C GLY A 18 -12.61 -15.95 -9.84
N ARG A 19 -12.80 -14.96 -10.73
CA ARG A 19 -14.14 -14.57 -11.22
C ARG A 19 -14.69 -15.52 -12.28
N ALA A 20 -13.85 -16.35 -12.91
CA ALA A 20 -14.31 -17.43 -13.76
C ALA A 20 -14.75 -18.60 -12.87
N GLY A 21 -15.99 -19.07 -12.99
CA GLY A 21 -16.51 -20.10 -12.09
C GLY A 21 -16.81 -19.56 -10.68
N HIS A 22 -17.48 -18.41 -10.58
CA HIS A 22 -17.83 -17.74 -9.30
C HIS A 22 -18.97 -18.46 -8.55
N GLN A 23 -18.87 -19.77 -8.42
CA GLN A 23 -19.73 -20.60 -7.59
C GLN A 23 -18.85 -21.38 -6.62
N VAL A 24 -19.40 -21.74 -5.47
CA VAL A 24 -18.66 -22.48 -4.45
C VAL A 24 -18.32 -23.86 -4.98
N GLY A 25 -17.03 -24.22 -4.97
CA GLY A 25 -16.53 -25.53 -5.40
C GLY A 25 -16.25 -25.66 -6.90
N GLU A 26 -16.58 -24.65 -7.71
CA GLU A 26 -16.28 -24.66 -9.15
C GLU A 26 -14.81 -24.32 -9.42
N ILE A 27 -14.27 -24.87 -10.52
CA ILE A 27 -12.89 -24.63 -10.94
C ILE A 27 -12.80 -23.30 -11.69
N SER A 28 -11.95 -22.39 -11.19
CA SER A 28 -11.62 -21.17 -11.92
C SER A 28 -10.66 -21.42 -13.08
N ARG A 29 -11.15 -21.20 -14.31
CA ARG A 29 -10.36 -21.39 -15.54
C ARG A 29 -9.83 -20.05 -16.08
N GLY A 30 -8.51 -19.94 -16.16
CA GLY A 30 -7.78 -18.77 -16.66
C GLY A 30 -6.80 -19.13 -17.78
N VAL A 31 -6.64 -18.25 -18.77
CA VAL A 31 -5.61 -18.35 -19.82
C VAL A 31 -4.78 -17.07 -19.80
N LEU A 32 -3.45 -17.21 -19.75
CA LEU A 32 -2.52 -16.07 -19.87
C LEU A 32 -1.98 -16.02 -21.30
N PHE A 33 -2.03 -14.85 -21.93
CA PHE A 33 -1.59 -14.61 -23.29
C PHE A 33 -0.47 -13.56 -23.32
N PRO A 34 0.80 -13.98 -23.48
CA PRO A 34 1.93 -13.06 -23.51
C PRO A 34 1.91 -12.13 -24.73
N LYS A 35 2.30 -10.87 -24.56
CA LYS A 35 2.40 -9.88 -25.66
C LYS A 35 3.66 -10.02 -26.50
N HIS A 36 4.76 -10.49 -25.89
CA HIS A 36 6.06 -10.66 -26.53
C HIS A 36 6.87 -11.76 -25.85
N ARG A 37 7.99 -12.16 -26.46
CA ARG A 37 8.81 -13.31 -26.01
C ARG A 37 9.27 -13.22 -24.55
N THR A 38 9.67 -12.03 -24.11
CA THR A 38 10.12 -11.82 -22.71
C THR A 38 8.97 -11.85 -21.70
N ASP A 39 7.76 -11.45 -22.10
CA ASP A 39 6.56 -11.49 -21.26
C ASP A 39 6.07 -12.92 -20.99
N LEU A 40 6.41 -13.88 -21.88
CA LEU A 40 6.13 -15.30 -21.66
C LEU A 40 6.73 -15.81 -20.34
N ILE A 41 7.93 -15.34 -19.98
CA ILE A 41 8.59 -15.71 -18.72
C ILE A 41 7.77 -15.19 -17.53
N GLY A 42 7.33 -13.93 -17.60
CA GLY A 42 6.47 -13.32 -16.58
C GLY A 42 5.15 -14.06 -16.42
N CYS A 43 4.50 -14.43 -17.54
CA CYS A 43 3.27 -15.21 -17.53
C CYS A 43 3.47 -16.61 -16.92
N ALA A 44 4.57 -17.30 -17.25
CA ALA A 44 4.88 -18.62 -16.73
C ALA A 44 5.14 -18.59 -15.21
N VAL A 45 5.96 -17.64 -14.74
CA VAL A 45 6.25 -17.46 -13.30
C VAL A 45 4.97 -17.08 -12.54
N ALA A 46 4.15 -16.19 -13.10
CA ALA A 46 2.86 -15.82 -12.50
C ALA A 46 1.96 -17.06 -12.38
N ALA A 47 1.76 -17.83 -13.44
CA ALA A 47 0.94 -19.03 -13.42
C ALA A 47 1.44 -20.06 -12.39
N GLN A 48 2.76 -20.29 -12.32
CA GLN A 48 3.35 -21.19 -11.33
C GLN A 48 3.07 -20.74 -9.89
N ARG A 49 3.29 -19.45 -9.57
CA ARG A 49 3.04 -18.90 -8.23
C ARG A 49 1.56 -18.88 -7.89
N MET A 50 0.69 -18.60 -8.86
CA MET A 50 -0.77 -18.64 -8.68
C MET A 50 -1.23 -20.05 -8.31
N LEU A 51 -0.76 -21.09 -9.01
CA LEU A 51 -1.07 -22.49 -8.71
C LEU A 51 -0.54 -22.91 -7.34
N ALA A 52 0.62 -22.40 -6.92
CA ALA A 52 1.20 -22.66 -5.62
C ALA A 52 0.62 -21.80 -4.47
N GLY A 53 -0.31 -20.88 -4.76
CA GLY A 53 -0.85 -19.94 -3.76
C GLY A 53 0.17 -18.93 -3.23
N GLN A 54 1.29 -18.72 -3.92
CA GLN A 54 2.41 -17.90 -3.47
C GLN A 54 2.24 -16.44 -3.89
N ILE A 55 1.38 -15.70 -3.18
CA ILE A 55 1.18 -14.27 -3.39
C ILE A 55 2.28 -13.42 -2.71
N GLU A 56 2.34 -12.14 -3.08
CA GLU A 56 3.26 -11.17 -2.51
C GLU A 56 2.94 -10.89 -1.04
N ALA A 57 3.98 -10.65 -0.23
CA ALA A 57 3.81 -10.17 1.14
C ALA A 57 3.32 -8.72 1.13
N MET A 58 2.32 -8.43 1.96
CA MET A 58 1.79 -7.07 2.12
C MET A 58 2.42 -6.42 3.35
N ARG A 59 2.89 -5.18 3.19
CA ARG A 59 3.36 -4.35 4.29
C ARG A 59 2.54 -3.07 4.37
N VAL A 60 2.01 -2.78 5.55
CA VAL A 60 1.32 -1.51 5.81
C VAL A 60 2.38 -0.39 5.88
N PRO A 61 2.26 0.67 5.06
CA PRO A 61 3.15 1.84 5.16
C PRO A 61 3.05 2.45 6.55
N THR A 62 4.21 2.79 7.14
CA THR A 62 4.27 3.36 8.49
C THR A 62 4.44 4.87 8.40
N ASN A 63 3.56 5.60 9.10
CA ASN A 63 3.53 7.05 9.21
C ASN A 63 3.61 7.83 7.88
N PRO A 64 2.73 7.58 6.89
CA PRO A 64 2.68 8.38 5.66
C PRO A 64 2.13 9.80 5.97
N LEU A 65 3.02 10.75 6.22
CA LEU A 65 2.65 12.09 6.71
C LEU A 65 1.91 12.96 5.69
N ASP A 66 2.09 12.68 4.40
CA ASP A 66 1.30 13.28 3.32
C ASP A 66 -0.18 12.88 3.42
N ILE A 67 -0.47 11.60 3.70
CA ILE A 67 -1.82 11.10 3.94
C ILE A 67 -2.40 11.69 5.24
N LEU A 68 -1.58 11.83 6.30
CA LEU A 68 -2.00 12.51 7.52
C LEU A 68 -2.39 13.96 7.24
N ALA A 69 -1.59 14.69 6.46
CA ALA A 69 -1.86 16.08 6.11
C ALA A 69 -3.19 16.20 5.34
N GLN A 70 -3.40 15.35 4.32
CA GLN A 70 -4.64 15.31 3.54
C GLN A 70 -5.88 15.05 4.41
N HIS A 71 -5.80 14.04 5.29
CA HIS A 71 -6.92 13.71 6.18
C HIS A 71 -7.18 14.80 7.22
N THR A 72 -6.13 15.47 7.71
CA THR A 72 -6.28 16.56 8.68
C THR A 72 -7.01 17.75 8.07
N VAL A 73 -6.63 18.16 6.85
CA VAL A 73 -7.33 19.22 6.10
C VAL A 73 -8.79 18.82 5.85
N ALA A 74 -9.04 17.58 5.43
CA ALA A 74 -10.40 17.09 5.20
C ALA A 74 -11.25 17.07 6.48
N ALA A 75 -10.69 16.64 7.60
CA ALA A 75 -11.38 16.59 8.90
C ALA A 75 -11.73 17.99 9.42
N ALA A 76 -10.80 18.95 9.29
CA ALA A 76 -11.01 20.34 9.70
C ALA A 76 -11.91 21.15 8.75
N ALA A 77 -12.22 20.63 7.56
CA ALA A 77 -13.03 21.34 6.56
C ALA A 77 -14.52 21.44 6.93
N LEU A 78 -15.03 20.52 7.77
CA LEU A 78 -16.45 20.48 8.15
C LEU A 78 -16.72 21.24 9.46
N GLU A 79 -15.83 21.10 10.43
CA GLU A 79 -15.95 21.69 11.76
C GLU A 79 -14.56 21.91 12.40
N PRO A 80 -14.46 22.79 13.41
CA PRO A 80 -13.22 22.94 14.17
C PRO A 80 -12.76 21.60 14.77
N LEU A 81 -11.49 21.28 14.57
CA LEU A 81 -10.91 20.00 14.97
C LEU A 81 -10.07 20.17 16.24
N ASP A 82 -10.37 19.38 17.27
CA ASP A 82 -9.52 19.27 18.45
C ASP A 82 -8.27 18.42 18.13
N ALA A 83 -7.09 19.00 18.28
CA ALA A 83 -5.83 18.40 17.84
C ALA A 83 -5.46 17.13 18.62
N ASP A 84 -5.71 17.11 19.93
CA ASP A 84 -5.41 15.95 20.78
C ASP A 84 -6.32 14.77 20.45
N ARG A 85 -7.63 15.03 20.36
CA ARG A 85 -8.62 14.02 19.98
C ARG A 85 -8.37 13.51 18.55
N TRP A 86 -7.89 14.37 17.66
CA TRP A 86 -7.52 13.98 16.31
C TRP A 86 -6.28 13.07 16.29
N PHE A 87 -5.23 13.42 17.03
CA PHE A 87 -4.04 12.58 17.20
C PHE A 87 -4.40 11.18 17.72
N ASP A 88 -5.21 11.09 18.76
CA ASP A 88 -5.69 9.82 19.31
C ASP A 88 -6.50 9.02 18.30
N THR A 89 -7.31 9.70 17.48
CA THR A 89 -8.08 9.05 16.41
C THR A 89 -7.17 8.48 15.33
N VAL A 90 -6.19 9.25 14.86
CA VAL A 90 -5.22 8.84 13.84
C VAL A 90 -4.44 7.60 14.29
N ARG A 91 -3.96 7.58 15.54
CA ARG A 91 -3.17 6.47 16.10
C ARG A 91 -3.93 5.15 16.28
N ARG A 92 -5.26 5.14 16.15
CA ARG A 92 -6.04 3.89 16.09
C ARG A 92 -5.89 3.15 14.77
N SER A 93 -5.40 3.80 13.72
CA SER A 93 -5.14 3.16 12.43
C SER A 93 -3.79 2.44 12.42
N ALA A 94 -3.70 1.34 11.67
CA ALA A 94 -2.47 0.54 11.59
C ALA A 94 -1.27 1.34 11.07
N SER A 95 -1.48 2.20 10.07
CA SER A 95 -0.41 3.00 9.45
C SER A 95 0.20 4.02 10.40
N PHE A 96 -0.55 4.51 11.40
CA PHE A 96 -0.11 5.57 12.32
C PHE A 96 -0.02 5.12 13.79
N ALA A 97 -0.08 3.81 14.07
CA ALA A 97 -0.07 3.27 15.44
C ALA A 97 1.15 3.75 16.27
N THR A 98 2.29 3.96 15.60
CA THR A 98 3.54 4.43 16.20
C THR A 98 3.87 5.88 15.82
N LEU A 99 2.89 6.67 15.40
CA LEU A 99 3.09 8.07 15.04
C LEU A 99 3.63 8.88 16.23
N PRO A 100 4.83 9.47 16.14
CA PRO A 100 5.34 10.36 17.17
C PRO A 100 4.50 11.63 17.25
N ARG A 101 4.29 12.15 18.47
CA ARG A 101 3.57 13.41 18.65
C ARG A 101 4.26 14.58 17.95
N SER A 102 5.59 14.64 17.96
CA SER A 102 6.37 15.67 17.25
C SER A 102 6.09 15.69 15.75
N ALA A 103 6.08 14.52 15.10
CA ALA A 103 5.78 14.43 13.67
C ALA A 103 4.34 14.86 13.33
N PHE A 104 3.39 14.59 14.23
CA PHE A 104 2.02 15.09 14.09
C PHE A 104 1.96 16.63 14.18
N GLU A 105 2.58 17.21 15.19
CA GLU A 105 2.64 18.68 15.35
C GLU A 105 3.35 19.36 14.19
N ALA A 106 4.45 18.79 13.69
CA ALA A 106 5.16 19.32 12.52
C ALA A 106 4.27 19.38 11.26
N VAL A 107 3.35 18.41 11.10
CA VAL A 107 2.35 18.44 10.03
C VAL A 107 1.31 19.53 10.27
N LEU A 108 0.85 19.75 11.50
CA LEU A 108 -0.08 20.83 11.83
C LEU A 108 0.55 22.21 11.63
N ASP A 109 1.80 22.38 12.01
CA ASP A 109 2.55 23.61 11.78
C ASP A 109 2.67 23.89 10.28
N LEU A 110 3.08 22.90 9.48
CA LEU A 110 3.13 23.01 8.02
C LEU A 110 1.77 23.44 7.44
N LEU A 111 0.68 22.79 7.86
CA LEU A 111 -0.67 23.09 7.36
C LEU A 111 -1.19 24.46 7.80
N SER A 112 -0.77 24.95 8.97
CA SER A 112 -1.14 26.27 9.48
C SER A 112 -0.26 27.41 8.94
N GLY A 113 0.69 27.09 8.05
CA GLY A 113 1.61 28.07 7.44
C GLY A 113 2.81 28.43 8.31
N LYS A 114 3.03 27.72 9.42
CA LYS A 114 4.26 27.80 10.20
C LYS A 114 5.26 26.82 9.60
N TYR A 115 6.30 27.34 8.96
CA TYR A 115 7.37 26.50 8.42
C TYR A 115 8.49 26.35 9.46
N PRO A 116 8.60 25.21 10.17
CA PRO A 116 9.81 24.91 10.93
C PRO A 116 10.91 24.54 9.94
N SER A 117 11.86 25.45 9.73
CA SER A 117 12.96 25.29 8.79
C SER A 117 13.94 24.16 9.15
N THR A 118 13.81 23.53 10.32
CA THR A 118 14.77 22.57 10.86
C THR A 118 14.24 21.15 11.12
N GLU A 119 12.92 20.93 11.19
CA GLU A 119 12.36 19.66 11.70
C GLU A 119 12.05 18.62 10.60
N PHE A 120 11.84 19.06 9.36
CA PHE A 120 11.60 18.17 8.22
C PHE A 120 12.84 17.37 7.79
N ALA A 121 14.05 17.82 8.16
CA ALA A 121 15.30 17.14 7.80
C ALA A 121 15.46 15.76 8.48
N GLU A 122 14.74 15.53 9.58
CA GLU A 122 14.78 14.26 10.32
C GLU A 122 13.75 13.23 9.85
N LEU A 123 12.80 13.65 9.00
CA LEU A 123 11.79 12.76 8.42
C LEU A 123 12.40 11.97 7.26
N ARG A 124 13.12 10.91 7.60
CA ARG A 124 13.56 9.93 6.60
C ARG A 124 12.35 9.18 6.03
N PRO A 125 12.12 9.18 4.72
CA PRO A 125 11.19 8.25 4.11
C PRO A 125 11.69 6.83 4.42
N GLY A 126 10.85 6.01 5.05
CA GLY A 126 11.24 4.69 5.51
C GLY A 126 11.79 3.83 4.38
N SER A 127 13.10 3.65 4.33
CA SER A 127 13.74 2.65 3.46
C SER A 127 13.46 1.27 4.04
N SER A 128 12.43 0.60 3.52
CA SER A 128 12.29 -0.85 3.69
C SER A 128 13.33 -1.56 2.82
N THR A 129 14.59 -1.52 3.24
CA THR A 129 15.64 -2.37 2.65
C THR A 129 15.56 -3.74 3.29
N THR A 130 14.82 -4.66 2.68
CA THR A 130 15.05 -6.09 2.89
C THR A 130 16.41 -6.44 2.31
N ALA A 131 17.39 -6.65 3.18
CA ALA A 131 18.65 -7.28 2.84
C ALA A 131 18.37 -8.75 2.51
N THR A 132 18.31 -9.09 1.22
CA THR A 132 18.50 -10.46 0.77
C THR A 132 20.00 -10.68 0.66
N ALA A 133 20.61 -11.21 1.72
CA ALA A 133 21.97 -11.73 1.65
C ALA A 133 21.94 -13.01 0.80
N ALA A 134 22.59 -12.96 -0.36
CA ALA A 134 23.02 -14.15 -1.07
C ALA A 134 24.35 -14.62 -0.46
N SER A 135 24.39 -15.87 -0.03
CA SER A 135 25.58 -16.70 0.07
C SER A 135 25.16 -18.16 -0.02
#